data_AF-A0A371PQ87-F1
#
_entry.id   AF-A0A371PQ87-F1
#
_cell.length_a   1.000
_cell.length_b   1.000
_cell.length_c   1.000
_cell.angle_alpha   90.00
_cell.angle_beta   90.00
_cell.angle_gamma   90.00
#
_symmetry.space_group_name_H-M   'P 1'
#
loop_
_entity.id
_entity.type
_entity.pdbx_description
1 polymer ?
#
loop_
_entity_poly.entity_id
_entity_poly.type
_entity_poly.pdbx_seq_one_letter_code
_entity_poly.pdbx_strand_id
1 'polypeptide(L)'
;MLLSDHAGSVELHPLRYQFPAAQGDRYDDNWLVIGGTVTTPEGSWSFTDPCLLTDEAREVADWLRAVASGKVAVNRPDAEGELSPDTWFVEPVLAFSLADHSEGGAAIRVHLSLEAAPPWRQGDGGGDIYQYVVEVRQDKAALLHAADQWDLALASFPTR
;
A
#
# COMPACT_ATOMS: atom_id res chain seq x y z
N MET A 1 3.36 -8.88 2.91
CA MET A 1 4.38 -8.48 1.92
C MET A 1 5.33 -7.48 2.56
N LEU A 2 6.58 -7.44 2.10
CA LEU A 2 7.60 -6.49 2.55
C LEU A 2 8.19 -5.78 1.33
N LEU A 3 8.23 -4.45 1.39
CA LEU A 3 9.00 -3.61 0.48
C LEU A 3 10.06 -2.90 1.31
N SER A 4 11.34 -3.07 0.98
CA SER A 4 12.43 -2.51 1.77
C SER A 4 13.66 -2.22 0.95
N ASP A 5 14.40 -1.19 1.33
CA ASP A 5 15.74 -0.91 0.84
C ASP A 5 16.67 -0.48 2.00
N HIS A 6 17.72 0.28 1.69
CA HIS A 6 18.69 0.75 2.69
C HIS A 6 18.20 1.95 3.50
N ALA A 7 17.17 2.66 3.03
CA ALA A 7 16.63 3.86 3.67
C ALA A 7 15.42 3.54 4.54
N GLY A 8 14.62 2.54 4.18
CA GLY A 8 13.43 2.19 4.94
C GLY A 8 12.72 0.93 4.49
N SER A 9 11.60 0.65 5.14
CA SER A 9 10.73 -0.48 4.81
C SER A 9 9.26 -0.19 5.10
N VAL A 10 8.40 -0.87 4.34
CA VAL A 10 6.97 -0.96 4.57
C VAL A 10 6.58 -2.43 4.48
N GLU A 11 6.11 -2.97 5.59
CA GLU A 11 5.52 -4.30 5.67
C GLU A 11 4.01 -4.17 5.81
N LEU A 12 3.25 -4.91 5.00
CA LEU A 12 1.78 -4.94 5.04
C LEU A 12 1.28 -6.38 5.11
N HIS A 13 0.23 -6.63 5.89
CA HIS A 13 -0.40 -7.95 5.99
C HIS A 13 -1.92 -7.86 6.25
N PRO A 14 -2.75 -8.64 5.55
CA PRO A 14 -4.15 -8.81 5.92
C PRO A 14 -4.23 -9.61 7.22
N LEU A 15 -4.98 -9.10 8.20
CA LEU A 15 -5.10 -9.71 9.52
C LEU A 15 -6.38 -10.52 9.68
N ARG A 16 -7.49 -9.96 9.21
CA ARG A 16 -8.85 -10.50 9.36
C ARG A 16 -9.81 -9.68 8.51
N TYR A 17 -11.02 -10.19 8.34
CA TYR A 17 -12.14 -9.36 7.95
C TYR A 17 -12.52 -8.42 9.11
N GLN A 18 -12.98 -7.22 8.79
CA GLN A 18 -13.50 -6.26 9.78
C GLN A 18 -14.65 -6.89 10.57
N PHE A 19 -15.57 -7.53 9.85
CA PHE A 19 -16.71 -8.23 10.43
C PHE A 19 -16.45 -9.74 10.46
N PRO A 20 -16.49 -10.39 11.65
CA PRO A 20 -16.15 -11.80 11.78
C PRO A 20 -17.04 -12.75 10.98
N ALA A 21 -18.33 -12.41 10.83
CA ALA A 21 -19.34 -13.22 10.15
C ALA A 21 -19.94 -12.44 8.98
N ALA A 22 -20.10 -13.14 7.85
CA ALA A 22 -20.77 -12.59 6.67
C ALA A 22 -22.28 -12.45 6.93
N GLN A 23 -22.85 -11.32 6.55
CA GLN A 23 -24.27 -10.99 6.70
C GLN A 23 -25.01 -10.87 5.35
N GLY A 24 -24.30 -11.06 4.23
CA GLY A 24 -24.81 -10.91 2.88
C GLY A 24 -24.69 -9.50 2.32
N ASP A 25 -23.96 -8.60 3.00
CA ASP A 25 -23.60 -7.29 2.47
C ASP A 25 -22.20 -7.36 1.86
N ARG A 26 -22.11 -7.16 0.55
CA ARG A 26 -20.86 -7.34 -0.20
C ARG A 26 -19.72 -6.40 0.25
N TYR A 27 -20.02 -5.26 0.87
CA TYR A 27 -18.98 -4.36 1.36
C TYR A 27 -18.57 -4.77 2.77
N ASP A 28 -19.53 -4.82 3.69
CA ASP A 28 -19.26 -5.19 5.09
C ASP A 28 -18.58 -6.56 5.18
N ASP A 29 -19.01 -7.53 4.37
CA ASP A 29 -18.45 -8.87 4.42
C ASP A 29 -17.01 -8.95 3.90
N ASN A 30 -16.54 -7.95 3.15
CA ASN A 30 -15.27 -7.99 2.40
C ASN A 30 -14.23 -6.96 2.84
N TRP A 31 -14.50 -6.14 3.84
CA TRP A 31 -13.48 -5.27 4.43
C TRP A 31 -12.41 -6.08 5.14
N LEU A 32 -11.15 -5.83 4.78
CA LEU A 32 -9.97 -6.41 5.40
C LEU A 32 -9.30 -5.39 6.33
N VAL A 33 -9.07 -5.82 7.57
CA VAL A 33 -8.17 -5.15 8.49
C VAL A 33 -6.75 -5.43 8.05
N ILE A 34 -6.03 -4.38 7.64
CA ILE A 34 -4.63 -4.44 7.25
C ILE A 34 -3.78 -3.97 8.42
N GLY A 35 -2.77 -4.76 8.76
CA GLY A 35 -1.69 -4.32 9.64
C GLY A 35 -0.51 -3.84 8.80
N GLY A 36 0.13 -2.77 9.25
CA GLY A 36 1.34 -2.27 8.64
C GLY A 36 2.41 -1.90 9.66
N THR A 37 3.66 -2.14 9.28
CA THR A 37 4.85 -1.70 10.02
C THR A 37 5.73 -0.91 9.07
N VAL A 38 6.10 0.29 9.48
CA VAL A 38 6.84 1.25 8.65
C VAL A 38 8.08 1.70 9.38
N THR A 39 9.21 1.68 8.68
CA THR A 39 10.50 2.19 9.17
C THR A 39 11.06 3.16 8.16
N THR A 40 11.37 4.37 8.63
CA THR A 40 12.02 5.44 7.86
C THR A 40 13.16 6.05 8.70
N PRO A 41 14.00 6.93 8.13
CA PRO A 41 15.01 7.64 8.89
C PRO A 41 14.44 8.54 10.00
N GLU A 42 13.20 9.03 9.84
CA GLU A 42 12.52 9.90 10.82
C GLU A 42 11.92 9.13 12.00
N GLY A 43 11.64 7.83 11.82
CA GLY A 43 11.08 7.00 12.89
C GLY A 43 10.48 5.69 12.41
N SER A 44 9.83 4.98 13.32
CA SER A 44 9.09 3.77 13.00
C SER A 44 7.75 3.76 13.72
N TRP A 45 6.73 3.24 13.05
CA TRP A 45 5.39 3.10 13.61
C TRP A 45 4.67 1.90 12.99
N SER A 46 3.54 1.54 13.59
CA SER A 46 2.64 0.54 13.05
C SER A 46 1.22 1.06 13.08
N PHE A 47 0.38 0.55 12.20
CA PHE A 47 -1.05 0.82 12.16
C PHE A 47 -1.83 -0.47 11.96
N THR A 48 -3.13 -0.43 12.26
CA THR A 48 -4.06 -1.53 12.04
C THR A 48 -5.42 -0.95 11.74
N ASP A 49 -5.89 -1.09 10.51
CA ASP A 49 -7.09 -0.39 10.05
C ASP A 49 -7.87 -1.19 8.97
N PRO A 50 -9.21 -1.22 8.99
CA PRO A 50 -10.02 -1.80 7.91
C PRO A 50 -10.01 -0.91 6.66
N CYS A 51 -8.98 -1.04 5.83
CA CYS A 51 -8.73 -0.07 4.76
C CYS A 51 -8.67 -0.63 3.33
N LEU A 52 -8.91 -1.94 3.13
CA LEU A 52 -9.00 -2.52 1.79
C LEU A 52 -10.16 -3.52 1.73
N LEU A 53 -10.92 -3.49 0.64
CA LEU A 53 -11.77 -4.61 0.27
C LEU A 53 -10.91 -5.79 -0.24
N THR A 54 -11.44 -7.01 -0.17
CA THR A 54 -10.76 -8.21 -0.70
C THR A 54 -10.35 -8.08 -2.16
N ASP A 55 -11.17 -7.44 -2.99
CA ASP A 55 -10.87 -7.22 -4.40
C ASP A 55 -9.81 -6.11 -4.59
N GLU A 56 -9.91 -4.99 -3.87
CA GLU A 56 -8.90 -3.91 -3.87
C GLU A 56 -7.53 -4.42 -3.40
N ALA A 57 -7.51 -5.32 -2.41
CA ALA A 57 -6.28 -5.95 -1.96
C ALA A 57 -5.63 -6.76 -3.09
N ARG A 58 -6.39 -7.44 -3.95
CA ARG A 58 -5.81 -8.16 -5.11
C ARG A 58 -5.24 -7.20 -6.16
N GLU A 59 -5.86 -6.04 -6.33
CA GLU A 59 -5.33 -5.00 -7.24
C GLU A 59 -3.92 -4.57 -6.87
N VAL A 60 -3.53 -4.61 -5.58
CA VAL A 60 -2.17 -4.32 -5.12
C VAL A 60 -1.16 -5.31 -5.71
N ALA A 61 -1.43 -6.62 -5.68
CA ALA A 61 -0.52 -7.62 -6.25
C ALA A 61 -0.44 -7.48 -7.78
N ASP A 62 -1.57 -7.25 -8.44
CA ASP A 62 -1.62 -7.04 -9.88
C ASP A 62 -0.86 -5.78 -10.29
N TRP A 63 -0.97 -4.70 -9.51
CA TRP A 63 -0.21 -3.48 -9.71
C TRP A 63 1.30 -3.70 -9.55
N LEU A 64 1.74 -4.40 -8.50
CA LEU A 64 3.17 -4.74 -8.30
C LEU A 64 3.72 -5.55 -9.48
N ARG A 65 2.96 -6.52 -9.98
CA ARG A 65 3.33 -7.30 -11.18
C ARG A 65 3.35 -6.44 -12.43
N ALA A 66 2.43 -5.50 -12.58
CA ALA A 66 2.41 -4.56 -13.69
C ALA A 66 3.66 -3.67 -13.68
N VAL A 67 4.06 -3.15 -12.52
CA VAL A 67 5.34 -2.41 -12.36
C VAL A 67 6.52 -3.30 -12.73
N ALA A 68 6.60 -4.53 -12.20
CA ALA A 68 7.69 -5.47 -12.50
C ALA A 68 7.80 -5.84 -13.99
N SER A 69 6.69 -5.70 -14.73
CA SER A 69 6.62 -5.93 -16.17
C SER A 69 6.81 -4.67 -17.02
N GLY A 70 7.04 -3.50 -16.42
CA GLY A 70 7.22 -2.23 -17.10
C GLY A 70 5.94 -1.68 -17.76
N LYS A 71 4.76 -2.08 -17.27
CA LYS A 71 3.46 -1.67 -17.83
C LYS A 71 2.85 -0.43 -17.16
N VAL A 72 3.39 -0.03 -16.01
CA VAL A 72 2.96 1.17 -15.28
C VAL A 72 3.85 2.33 -15.70
N ALA A 73 3.24 3.47 -16.03
CA ALA A 73 3.98 4.68 -16.35
C ALA A 73 4.48 5.34 -15.05
N VAL A 74 5.63 6.02 -15.12
CA VAL A 74 6.14 6.79 -13.98
C VAL A 74 5.14 7.90 -13.63
N ASN A 75 4.70 7.89 -12.37
CA ASN A 75 3.81 8.87 -11.78
C ASN A 75 4.61 10.07 -11.25
N ARG A 76 4.47 11.19 -11.95
CA ARG A 76 5.14 12.44 -11.61
C ARG A 76 4.18 13.33 -10.80
N PRO A 77 4.70 14.09 -9.82
CA PRO A 77 3.93 15.16 -9.21
C PRO A 77 3.42 16.15 -10.26
N ASP A 78 2.32 16.83 -9.95
CA ASP A 78 1.79 17.91 -10.80
C ASP A 78 2.64 19.19 -10.75
N ALA A 79 2.14 20.27 -11.34
CA ALA A 79 2.86 21.54 -11.41
C ALA A 79 3.06 22.20 -10.04
N GLU A 80 2.19 21.89 -9.09
CA GLU A 80 2.19 22.36 -7.71
C GLU A 80 3.02 21.45 -6.80
N GLY A 81 3.39 20.27 -7.28
CA GLY A 81 4.17 19.27 -6.55
C GLY A 81 3.33 18.25 -5.80
N GLU A 82 2.02 18.22 -6.03
CA GLU A 82 1.09 17.29 -5.41
C GLU A 82 1.19 15.92 -6.07
N LEU A 83 1.12 14.89 -5.23
CA LEU A 83 1.12 13.49 -5.64
C LEU A 83 -0.31 12.99 -5.86
N SER A 84 -0.51 12.19 -6.91
CA SER A 84 -1.74 11.44 -7.14
C SER A 84 -1.38 9.98 -7.36
N PRO A 85 -1.88 9.02 -6.55
CA PRO A 85 -1.43 7.64 -6.63
C PRO A 85 -1.91 6.93 -7.91
N ASP A 86 -1.25 5.82 -8.27
CA ASP A 86 -1.68 4.96 -9.38
C ASP A 86 -2.87 4.06 -9.00
N THR A 87 -3.01 3.76 -7.70
CA THR A 87 -4.14 3.00 -7.13
C THR A 87 -5.06 3.91 -6.35
N TRP A 88 -6.38 3.66 -6.36
CA TRP A 88 -7.33 4.39 -5.54
C TRP A 88 -8.34 3.42 -4.91
N PHE A 89 -8.42 3.44 -3.58
CA PHE A 89 -9.30 2.56 -2.80
C PHE A 89 -10.43 3.35 -2.15
N VAL A 90 -11.46 2.65 -1.70
CA VAL A 90 -12.62 3.25 -1.03
C VAL A 90 -12.19 3.96 0.25
N GLU A 91 -11.36 3.32 1.09
CA GLU A 91 -10.75 3.97 2.25
C GLU A 91 -9.37 4.52 1.89
N PRO A 92 -9.14 5.84 2.00
CA PRO A 92 -7.94 6.47 1.48
C PRO A 92 -6.77 6.41 2.46
N VAL A 93 -6.57 5.26 3.11
CA VAL A 93 -5.50 5.03 4.09
C VAL A 93 -4.21 4.60 3.40
N LEU A 94 -4.33 3.77 2.36
CA LEU A 94 -3.22 3.24 1.57
C LEU A 94 -3.38 3.61 0.09
N ALA A 95 -2.27 3.84 -0.60
CA ALA A 95 -2.22 3.80 -2.05
C ALA A 95 -0.78 3.55 -2.53
N PHE A 96 -0.60 3.27 -3.81
CA PHE A 96 0.68 2.97 -4.42
C PHE A 96 0.89 3.80 -5.69
N SER A 97 2.12 4.25 -5.93
CA SER A 97 2.52 4.80 -7.22
C SER A 97 3.96 4.49 -7.59
N LEU A 98 4.25 4.55 -8.89
CA LEU A 98 5.58 4.35 -9.45
C LEU A 98 6.34 5.68 -9.56
N ALA A 99 7.35 5.89 -8.72
CA ALA A 99 8.15 7.12 -8.73
C ALA A 99 9.20 7.16 -9.84
N ASP A 100 9.79 6.01 -10.17
CA ASP A 100 10.89 5.89 -11.11
C ASP A 100 11.02 4.46 -11.62
N HIS A 101 11.51 4.27 -12.83
CA HIS A 101 11.78 2.96 -13.42
C HIS A 101 13.05 3.00 -14.27
N SER A 102 13.98 2.09 -14.00
CA SER A 102 15.29 2.00 -14.64
C SER A 102 15.68 0.54 -14.90
N GLU A 103 16.82 0.32 -15.57
CA GLU A 103 17.36 -1.04 -15.74
C GLU A 103 17.65 -1.74 -14.39
N GLY A 104 17.92 -0.98 -13.33
CA GLY A 104 18.22 -1.50 -11.99
C GLY A 104 16.98 -1.81 -11.13
N GLY A 105 15.78 -1.52 -11.61
CA GLY A 105 14.52 -1.71 -10.86
C GLY A 105 13.63 -0.47 -10.85
N ALA A 106 12.67 -0.48 -9.94
CA ALA A 106 11.66 0.57 -9.78
C ALA A 106 11.71 1.20 -8.38
N ALA A 107 11.39 2.49 -8.30
CA ALA A 107 11.12 3.15 -7.02
C ALA A 107 9.61 3.20 -6.82
N ILE A 108 9.12 2.54 -5.77
CA ILE A 108 7.71 2.48 -5.41
C ILE A 108 7.44 3.47 -4.29
N ARG A 109 6.37 4.26 -4.40
CA ARG A 109 5.82 5.01 -3.28
C ARG A 109 4.67 4.23 -2.68
N VAL A 110 4.75 4.01 -1.37
CA VAL A 110 3.59 3.63 -0.56
C VAL A 110 3.07 4.90 0.09
N HIS A 111 1.86 5.30 -0.30
CA HIS A 111 1.16 6.45 0.26
C HIS A 111 0.47 6.02 1.55
N LEU A 112 0.75 6.73 2.64
CA LEU A 112 0.26 6.41 3.98
C LEU A 112 -0.48 7.61 4.54
N SER A 113 -1.80 7.51 4.59
CA SER A 113 -2.69 8.59 4.98
C SER A 113 -3.48 8.19 6.22
N LEU A 114 -4.07 9.19 6.90
CA LEU A 114 -4.95 8.97 8.05
C LEU A 114 -4.31 8.05 9.12
N GLU A 115 -4.93 6.91 9.43
CA GLU A 115 -4.48 5.94 10.43
C GLU A 115 -3.12 5.32 10.09
N ALA A 116 -2.73 5.28 8.81
CA ALA A 116 -1.43 4.80 8.37
C ALA A 116 -0.34 5.88 8.38
N ALA A 117 -0.72 7.16 8.46
CA ALA A 117 0.24 8.25 8.53
C ALA A 117 1.10 8.16 9.81
N PRO A 118 2.34 8.68 9.79
CA PRO A 118 3.18 8.66 10.98
C PRO A 118 2.54 9.45 12.13
N PRO A 119 2.69 9.00 13.39
CA PRO A 119 1.98 9.58 14.53
C PRO A 119 2.35 11.05 14.80
N TRP A 120 3.55 11.49 14.41
CA TRP A 120 3.96 12.89 14.52
C TRP A 120 3.32 13.82 13.47
N ARG A 121 2.54 13.30 12.53
CA ARG A 121 1.76 14.06 11.55
C ARG A 121 0.26 14.07 11.83
N GLN A 122 -0.24 13.30 12.79
CA GLN A 122 -1.68 13.12 13.07
C GLN A 122 -2.33 14.26 13.92
N GLY A 123 -1.84 15.51 13.83
CA GLY A 123 -2.34 16.66 14.59
C GLY A 123 -3.40 17.51 13.85
N ASP A 124 -3.87 18.60 14.47
CA ASP A 124 -4.85 19.55 13.88
C ASP A 124 -4.29 20.17 12.59
N GLY A 125 -4.71 19.61 11.46
CA GLY A 125 -4.15 19.90 10.13
C GLY A 125 -3.46 18.69 9.48
N GLY A 126 -3.84 17.46 9.86
CA GLY A 126 -3.36 16.20 9.28
C GLY A 126 -3.11 16.33 7.78
N GLY A 127 -1.92 15.91 7.35
CA GLY A 127 -1.43 16.17 6.00
C GLY A 127 -2.40 15.70 4.93
N ASP A 128 -2.36 16.38 3.78
CA ASP A 128 -3.23 16.07 2.65
C ASP A 128 -3.10 14.58 2.26
N ILE A 129 -4.26 13.99 1.93
CA ILE A 129 -4.36 12.58 1.59
C ILE A 129 -3.39 12.28 0.44
N TYR A 130 -2.69 11.16 0.56
CA TYR A 130 -1.68 10.65 -0.37
C TYR A 130 -0.39 11.48 -0.48
N GLN A 131 -0.20 12.54 0.30
CA GLN A 131 1.03 13.35 0.22
C GLN A 131 2.18 12.81 1.06
N TYR A 132 1.90 12.05 2.13
CA TYR A 132 2.96 11.34 2.84
C TYR A 132 3.25 10.00 2.18
N VAL A 133 4.49 9.84 1.72
CA VAL A 133 4.95 8.63 1.03
C VAL A 133 6.21 8.06 1.67
N VAL A 134 6.33 6.74 1.63
CA VAL A 134 7.60 6.04 1.80
C VAL A 134 8.01 5.52 0.44
N GLU A 135 9.14 6.03 -0.07
CA GLU A 135 9.72 5.56 -1.33
C GLU A 135 10.72 4.44 -1.04
N VAL A 136 10.56 3.31 -1.72
CA VAL A 136 11.41 2.12 -1.60
C VAL A 136 11.82 1.62 -2.98
N ARG A 137 13.12 1.42 -3.18
CA ARG A 137 13.65 0.84 -4.42
C ARG A 137 13.59 -0.68 -4.38
N GLN A 138 13.00 -1.27 -5.41
CA GLN A 138 12.86 -2.72 -5.58
C GLN A 138 13.38 -3.14 -6.94
N ASP A 139 14.11 -4.25 -6.99
CA ASP A 139 14.36 -4.92 -8.25
C ASP A 139 13.12 -5.71 -8.70
N LYS A 140 13.17 -6.21 -9.94
CA LYS A 140 12.05 -6.97 -10.52
C LYS A 140 11.70 -8.23 -9.71
N ALA A 141 12.70 -8.95 -9.20
CA ALA A 141 12.48 -10.19 -8.46
C ALA A 141 11.83 -9.89 -7.10
N ALA A 142 12.25 -8.83 -6.43
CA ALA A 142 11.69 -8.37 -5.17
C ALA A 142 10.23 -7.92 -5.32
N LEU A 143 9.88 -7.19 -6.40
CA LEU A 143 8.48 -6.82 -6.69
C LEU A 143 7.59 -8.05 -6.89
N LEU A 144 8.04 -9.02 -7.69
CA LEU A 144 7.30 -10.27 -7.91
C LEU A 144 7.16 -11.07 -6.61
N HIS A 145 8.22 -11.14 -5.82
CA HIS A 145 8.19 -11.81 -4.53
C HIS A 145 7.22 -11.13 -3.55
N ALA A 146 7.22 -9.80 -3.47
CA ALA A 146 6.27 -9.05 -2.65
C ALA A 146 4.82 -9.31 -3.05
N ALA A 147 4.53 -9.34 -4.36
CA ALA A 147 3.21 -9.68 -4.89
C ALA A 147 2.80 -11.12 -4.52
N ASP A 148 3.71 -12.09 -4.65
CA ASP A 148 3.43 -13.49 -4.31
C ASP A 148 3.21 -13.68 -2.80
N GLN A 149 3.97 -12.96 -1.95
CA GLN A 149 3.75 -12.96 -0.50
C GLN A 149 2.41 -12.32 -0.13
N TRP A 150 1.98 -11.29 -0.85
CA TRP A 150 0.68 -10.67 -0.66
C TRP A 150 -0.46 -11.62 -1.02
N ASP A 151 -0.41 -12.25 -2.19
CA ASP A 151 -1.41 -13.23 -2.62
C ASP A 151 -1.48 -14.44 -1.68
N LEU A 152 -0.32 -14.93 -1.21
CA LEU A 152 -0.27 -16.02 -0.25
C LEU A 152 -0.99 -15.67 1.06
N ALA A 153 -0.81 -14.44 1.56
CA ALA A 153 -1.51 -13.96 2.73
C ALA A 153 -3.02 -13.82 2.45
N LEU A 154 -3.40 -13.30 1.29
CA LEU A 154 -4.79 -13.13 0.86
C LEU A 154 -5.52 -14.45 0.60
N ALA A 155 -4.82 -15.57 0.39
CA ALA A 155 -5.45 -16.88 0.21
C ALA A 155 -6.32 -17.30 1.41
N SER A 156 -6.04 -16.75 2.61
CA SER A 156 -6.86 -16.98 3.82
C SER A 156 -8.11 -16.10 3.88
N PHE A 157 -8.26 -15.15 2.94
CA PHE A 157 -9.29 -14.13 2.91
C PHE A 157 -9.99 -14.09 1.53
N PRO A 158 -10.73 -15.16 1.13
CA PRO A 158 -11.52 -15.14 -0.10
C PRO A 158 -12.62 -14.07 -0.07
N THR A 159 -13.12 -13.65 -1.22
CA THR A 159 -14.31 -12.78 -1.26
C THR A 159 -15.51 -13.53 -0.66
N ARG A 160 -16.29 -12.84 0.18
CA ARG A 160 -17.45 -13.34 0.91
C ARG A 160 -18.76 -12.85 0.31
#